data_AF-A0A7L4R0U6-F1
#
_entry.id   AF-A0A7L4R0U6-F1
#
_cell.length_a   1.000
_cell.length_b   1.000
_cell.length_c   1.000
_cell.angle_alpha   90.00
_cell.angle_beta   90.00
_cell.angle_gamma   90.00
#
_symmetry.space_group_name_H-M   'P 1'
#
loop_
_entity.id
_entity.type
_entity.pdbx_description
1 polymer ?
#
loop_
_entity_poly.entity_id
_entity_poly.type
_entity_poly.pdbx_seq_one_letter_code
_entity_poly.pdbx_strand_id
1 'polypeptide(L)'
;MARTGTVLLLLLLFLTAGCTTAPGGTALSGEERENVQAGVRDFLGDANYTVNLDTVQIEKDLFVVRDNQTAFFLDPVSGRVVRAEFSGPSAIALAEQTMLYQDAMDGIRAFLQNDEYSPEISRIVYENERYRIEGPGILFRVNTTSHDVVTAELIGEEAVSAINQSDQYHRVREAVSNTT
;
A
#
# COMPACT_ATOMS: atom_id res chain seq x y z
N MET A 1 49.15 -60.31 -1.85
CA MET A 1 49.77 -59.20 -2.62
C MET A 1 49.15 -59.26 -4.01
N ALA A 2 48.55 -58.25 -4.65
CA ALA A 2 48.39 -56.82 -4.45
C ALA A 2 47.02 -56.44 -5.07
N ARG A 3 46.15 -55.71 -4.36
CA ARG A 3 45.78 -54.31 -4.63
C ARG A 3 45.38 -54.00 -6.08
N THR A 4 44.07 -54.01 -6.33
CA THR A 4 43.41 -53.18 -7.34
C THR A 4 42.21 -52.51 -6.67
N GLY A 5 42.50 -51.47 -5.88
CA GLY A 5 41.49 -50.56 -5.34
C GLY A 5 41.35 -49.40 -6.30
N THR A 6 40.26 -49.42 -7.06
CA THR A 6 39.88 -48.39 -8.02
C THR A 6 39.72 -47.04 -7.31
N VAL A 7 40.69 -46.15 -7.52
CA VAL A 7 40.47 -44.71 -7.38
C VAL A 7 39.71 -44.29 -8.63
N LEU A 8 38.65 -43.49 -8.46
CA LEU A 8 38.41 -42.22 -9.18
C LEU A 8 36.89 -41.88 -9.25
N LEU A 9 36.58 -40.61 -8.94
CA LEU A 9 35.44 -39.81 -9.44
C LEU A 9 34.04 -40.15 -8.82
N LEU A 10 33.17 -39.26 -8.32
CA LEU A 10 32.88 -37.84 -8.57
C LEU A 10 32.01 -37.25 -7.43
N LEU A 11 32.16 -35.93 -7.23
CA LEU A 11 31.14 -34.92 -6.94
C LEU A 11 30.40 -34.81 -5.58
N LEU A 12 30.69 -33.68 -4.92
CA LEU A 12 29.73 -32.63 -4.54
C LEU A 12 28.50 -33.07 -3.72
N LEU A 13 28.67 -33.08 -2.41
CA LEU A 13 27.61 -32.81 -1.43
C LEU A 13 27.99 -31.58 -0.58
N PHE A 14 28.37 -30.50 -1.27
CA PHE A 14 28.29 -29.13 -0.77
C PHE A 14 27.09 -28.47 -1.44
N LEU A 15 25.88 -28.88 -1.04
CA LEU A 15 24.66 -28.14 -1.33
C LEU A 15 23.92 -27.99 -0.02
N THR A 16 24.30 -26.90 0.66
CA THR A 16 23.38 -26.00 1.36
C THR A 16 22.32 -26.71 2.19
N ALA A 17 22.67 -27.01 3.44
CA ALA A 17 21.73 -26.83 4.53
C ALA A 17 21.34 -25.34 4.58
N GLY A 18 20.55 -24.91 3.60
CA GLY A 18 19.73 -23.72 3.70
C GLY A 18 18.74 -24.04 4.79
N CYS A 19 19.09 -23.68 6.02
CA CYS A 19 18.12 -23.44 7.06
C CYS A 19 17.17 -22.39 6.46
N THR A 20 16.06 -22.83 5.87
CA THR A 20 14.92 -21.95 5.65
C THR A 20 14.42 -21.61 7.04
N THR A 21 15.01 -20.59 7.64
CA THR A 21 14.38 -19.87 8.73
C THR A 21 13.00 -19.50 8.20
N ALA A 22 11.95 -20.04 8.84
CA ALA A 22 10.62 -19.49 8.65
C ALA A 22 10.73 -17.96 8.74
N PRO A 23 9.93 -17.17 8.00
CA PRO A 23 9.92 -15.73 8.15
C PRO A 23 9.43 -15.42 9.57
N GLY A 24 10.38 -15.36 10.51
CA GLY A 24 10.16 -14.92 11.87
C GLY A 24 10.09 -13.41 11.83
N GLY A 25 9.05 -12.85 12.44
CA GLY A 25 8.97 -11.41 12.67
C GLY A 25 10.25 -10.90 13.32
N THR A 26 10.59 -9.66 13.03
CA THR A 26 11.72 -8.99 13.69
C THR A 26 11.40 -8.85 15.18
N ALA A 27 12.33 -9.29 16.04
CA ALA A 27 12.20 -9.09 17.47
C ALA A 27 12.40 -7.61 17.81
N LEU A 28 11.30 -6.86 17.83
CA LEU A 28 11.28 -5.46 18.27
C LEU A 28 11.46 -5.36 19.78
N SER A 29 12.19 -4.34 20.23
CA SER A 29 12.22 -3.91 21.63
C SER A 29 10.84 -3.39 22.08
N GLY A 30 10.65 -3.24 23.40
CA GLY A 30 9.41 -2.71 23.96
C GLY A 30 9.05 -1.32 23.43
N GLU A 31 10.06 -0.44 23.34
CA GLU A 31 9.90 0.92 22.81
C GLU A 31 9.54 0.91 21.31
N GLU A 32 10.20 0.08 20.50
CA GLU A 32 9.88 -0.05 19.07
C GLU A 32 8.45 -0.59 18.86
N ARG A 33 8.01 -1.53 19.69
CA ARG A 33 6.62 -2.04 19.66
C ARG A 33 5.60 -0.95 19.96
N GLU A 34 5.87 -0.12 20.97
CA GLU A 34 5.02 1.01 21.32
C GLU A 34 5.01 2.06 20.20
N ASN A 35 6.17 2.39 19.62
CA ASN A 35 6.29 3.33 18.52
C ASN A 35 5.54 2.87 17.26
N VAL A 36 5.66 1.58 16.89
CA VAL A 36 4.92 1.02 15.76
C VAL A 36 3.41 1.09 16.00
N GLN A 37 2.96 0.68 17.18
CA GLN A 37 1.53 0.70 17.52
C GLN A 37 0.97 2.13 17.57
N ALA A 38 1.70 3.08 18.14
CA ALA A 38 1.29 4.48 18.20
C ALA A 38 1.25 5.11 16.81
N GLY A 39 2.28 4.88 15.98
CA GLY A 39 2.36 5.42 14.63
C GLY A 39 1.19 5.01 13.74
N VAL A 40 0.76 3.75 13.79
CA VAL A 40 -0.41 3.29 13.02
C VAL A 40 -1.72 3.90 13.54
N ARG A 41 -1.89 4.02 14.86
CA ARG A 41 -3.09 4.66 15.45
C ARG A 41 -3.19 6.12 15.06
N ASP A 42 -2.09 6.84 15.15
CA ASP A 42 -2.00 8.25 14.80
C ASP A 42 -2.29 8.46 13.30
N PHE A 43 -1.73 7.60 12.43
CA PHE A 43 -2.00 7.65 10.99
C PHE A 43 -3.47 7.42 10.66
N LEU A 44 -4.11 6.44 11.31
CA LEU A 44 -5.53 6.14 11.09
C LEU A 44 -6.48 7.12 11.79
N GLY A 45 -5.99 7.85 12.81
CA GLY A 45 -6.86 8.61 13.71
C GLY A 45 -7.74 7.73 14.61
N ASP A 46 -7.36 6.46 14.82
CA ASP A 46 -8.11 5.49 15.64
C ASP A 46 -7.23 4.96 16.78
N ALA A 47 -7.48 5.45 18.00
CA ALA A 47 -6.75 5.06 19.21
C ALA A 47 -6.98 3.60 19.63
N ASN A 48 -8.04 2.95 19.16
CA ASN A 48 -8.37 1.56 19.51
C ASN A 48 -7.81 0.55 18.51
N TYR A 49 -7.35 1.02 17.34
CA TYR A 49 -6.77 0.14 16.32
C TYR A 49 -5.55 -0.59 16.89
N THR A 50 -5.46 -1.89 16.62
CA THR A 50 -4.39 -2.75 17.13
C THR A 50 -3.79 -3.55 15.99
N VAL A 51 -2.48 -3.48 15.85
CA VAL A 51 -1.74 -4.25 14.86
C VAL A 51 -1.14 -5.50 15.49
N ASN A 52 -0.95 -6.55 14.69
CA ASN A 52 -0.18 -7.70 15.12
C ASN A 52 1.31 -7.37 15.07
N LEU A 53 1.87 -6.98 16.21
CA LEU A 53 3.29 -6.60 16.31
C LEU A 53 4.26 -7.78 16.12
N ASP A 54 3.77 -9.02 16.17
CA ASP A 54 4.60 -10.21 15.98
C ASP A 54 4.83 -10.51 14.48
N THR A 55 4.12 -9.81 13.58
CA THR A 55 4.31 -9.90 12.12
C THR A 55 5.19 -8.80 11.55
N VAL A 56 5.74 -7.91 12.39
CA VAL A 56 6.58 -6.81 11.91
C VAL A 56 7.83 -7.35 11.23
N GLN A 57 8.13 -6.82 10.05
CA GLN A 57 9.34 -7.11 9.29
C GLN A 57 10.13 -5.83 9.05
N ILE A 58 11.43 -5.95 8.75
CA ILE A 58 12.23 -4.82 8.27
C ILE A 58 12.36 -4.95 6.75
N GLU A 59 11.87 -3.96 6.01
CA GLU A 59 12.06 -3.85 4.57
C GLU A 59 12.64 -2.47 4.23
N LYS A 60 13.81 -2.44 3.56
CA LYS A 60 14.48 -1.18 3.15
C LYS A 60 14.58 -0.16 4.31
N ASP A 61 15.03 -0.63 5.47
CA ASP A 61 15.18 0.16 6.69
C ASP A 61 13.88 0.73 7.26
N LEU A 62 12.71 0.20 6.87
CA LEU A 62 11.40 0.54 7.43
C LEU A 62 10.84 -0.62 8.24
N PHE A 63 10.12 -0.30 9.32
CA PHE A 63 9.25 -1.29 9.96
C PHE A 63 7.99 -1.47 9.12
N VAL A 64 7.70 -2.73 8.77
CA VAL A 64 6.56 -3.08 7.94
C VAL A 64 5.62 -3.97 8.74
N VAL A 65 4.41 -3.46 8.97
CA VAL A 65 3.30 -4.24 9.51
C VAL A 65 2.38 -4.58 8.35
N ARG A 66 2.21 -5.86 8.06
CA ARG A 66 1.36 -6.32 6.95
C ARG A 66 0.36 -7.36 7.43
N ASP A 67 -0.87 -7.22 6.96
CA ASP A 67 -1.87 -8.28 6.96
C ASP A 67 -2.35 -8.57 5.52
N ASN A 68 -3.44 -9.30 5.36
CA ASN A 68 -3.94 -9.70 4.04
C ASN A 68 -4.49 -8.54 3.20
N GLN A 69 -4.81 -7.39 3.80
CA GLN A 69 -5.51 -6.28 3.16
C GLN A 69 -4.87 -4.91 3.45
N THR A 70 -4.04 -4.80 4.48
CA THR A 70 -3.33 -3.58 4.86
C THR A 70 -1.83 -3.80 4.90
N ALA A 71 -1.09 -2.73 4.60
CA ALA A 71 0.34 -2.66 4.89
C ALA A 71 0.71 -1.26 5.37
N PHE A 72 1.40 -1.16 6.49
CA PHE A 72 1.93 0.08 7.02
C PHE A 72 3.45 0.01 7.04
N PHE A 73 4.10 1.04 6.49
CA PHE A 73 5.54 1.20 6.47
C PHE A 73 5.89 2.41 7.34
N LEU A 74 6.68 2.18 8.37
CA LEU A 74 7.00 3.16 9.38
C LEU A 74 8.49 3.42 9.40
N ASP A 75 8.84 4.70 9.51
CA ASP A 75 10.20 5.14 9.78
C ASP A 75 10.59 4.71 11.21
N PRO A 76 11.64 3.87 11.40
CA PRO A 76 11.98 3.33 12.72
C PRO A 76 12.39 4.38 13.75
N VAL A 77 12.86 5.56 13.30
CA VAL A 77 13.38 6.62 14.16
C VAL A 77 12.24 7.47 14.72
N SER A 78 11.30 7.87 13.86
CA SER A 78 10.19 8.76 14.21
C SER A 78 8.91 8.02 14.55
N GLY A 79 8.80 6.72 14.23
CA GLY A 79 7.57 5.94 14.35
C GLY A 79 6.46 6.38 13.39
N ARG A 80 6.73 7.31 12.46
CA ARG A 80 5.71 7.83 11.54
C ARG A 80 5.47 6.88 10.39
N VAL A 81 4.20 6.69 10.02
CA VAL A 81 3.82 6.01 8.78
C VAL A 81 4.24 6.87 7.58
N VAL A 82 5.14 6.33 6.76
CA VAL A 82 5.63 6.98 5.52
C VAL A 82 4.95 6.43 4.27
N ARG A 83 4.39 5.22 4.37
CA ARG A 83 3.55 4.61 3.34
C ARG A 83 2.50 3.71 3.99
N ALA A 84 1.30 3.73 3.43
CA ALA A 84 0.22 2.82 3.79
C ALA A 84 -0.48 2.29 2.54
N GLU A 85 -0.89 1.03 2.56
CA GLU A 85 -1.64 0.40 1.48
C GLU A 85 -2.89 -0.26 2.03
N PHE A 86 -3.99 -0.10 1.30
CA PHE A 86 -5.30 -0.68 1.60
C PHE A 86 -5.84 -1.33 0.34
N SER A 87 -6.06 -2.64 0.41
CA SER A 87 -6.58 -3.44 -0.70
C SER A 87 -7.61 -4.43 -0.21
N GLY A 88 -8.84 -4.32 -0.71
CA GLY A 88 -9.98 -5.15 -0.33
C GLY A 88 -10.95 -4.46 0.62
N PRO A 89 -12.20 -4.95 0.72
CA PRO A 89 -13.32 -4.17 1.25
C PRO A 89 -13.13 -3.65 2.68
N SER A 90 -12.61 -4.47 3.60
CA SER A 90 -12.44 -4.08 5.00
C SER A 90 -11.34 -3.04 5.18
N ALA A 91 -10.25 -3.16 4.43
CA ALA A 91 -9.16 -2.19 4.43
C ALA A 91 -9.58 -0.86 3.80
N ILE A 92 -10.38 -0.89 2.72
CA ILE A 92 -10.95 0.32 2.13
C ILE A 92 -11.88 1.01 3.13
N ALA A 93 -12.80 0.28 3.76
CA ALA A 93 -13.69 0.85 4.78
C ALA A 93 -12.94 1.44 5.99
N LEU A 94 -11.76 0.90 6.33
CA LEU A 94 -10.88 1.47 7.34
C LEU A 94 -10.26 2.79 6.85
N ALA A 95 -9.70 2.80 5.64
CA ALA A 95 -9.11 4.01 5.05
C ALA A 95 -10.14 5.13 4.89
N GLU A 96 -11.38 4.80 4.52
CA GLU A 96 -12.48 5.75 4.35
C GLU A 96 -12.82 6.54 5.62
N GLN A 97 -12.49 6.01 6.79
CA GLN A 97 -12.70 6.68 8.07
C GLN A 97 -11.60 7.70 8.41
N THR A 98 -10.48 7.68 7.68
CA THR A 98 -9.37 8.60 7.92
C THR A 98 -9.68 9.99 7.36
N MET A 99 -9.25 11.04 8.07
CA MET A 99 -9.35 12.42 7.55
C MET A 99 -8.64 12.57 6.21
N LEU A 100 -7.48 11.94 6.08
CA LEU A 100 -6.68 11.96 4.88
C LEU A 100 -7.42 11.44 3.63
N TYR A 101 -8.26 10.41 3.78
CA TYR A 101 -9.12 9.96 2.68
C TYR A 101 -10.21 10.99 2.34
N GLN A 102 -10.86 11.56 3.36
CA GLN A 102 -11.92 12.56 3.16
C GLN A 102 -11.38 13.78 2.41
N ASP A 103 -10.23 14.29 2.83
CA ASP A 103 -9.52 15.40 2.19
C ASP A 103 -9.19 15.08 0.71
N ALA A 104 -8.72 13.86 0.44
CA ALA A 104 -8.42 13.44 -0.93
C ALA A 104 -9.67 13.33 -1.81
N MET A 105 -10.80 12.85 -1.25
CA MET A 105 -12.06 12.76 -1.97
C MET A 105 -12.69 14.13 -2.24
N ASP A 106 -12.56 15.08 -1.32
CA ASP A 106 -13.00 16.46 -1.53
C ASP A 106 -12.21 17.12 -2.66
N GLY A 107 -10.88 16.88 -2.70
CA GLY A 107 -10.04 17.28 -3.82
C GLY A 107 -10.49 16.73 -5.17
N ILE A 108 -10.85 15.44 -5.21
CA ILE A 108 -11.36 14.79 -6.43
C ILE A 108 -12.71 15.37 -6.84
N ARG A 109 -13.65 15.58 -5.91
CA ARG A 109 -14.96 16.19 -6.18
C ARG A 109 -14.82 17.60 -6.75
N ALA A 110 -13.92 18.40 -6.16
CA ALA A 110 -13.62 19.75 -6.63
C ALA A 110 -13.01 19.73 -8.04
N PHE A 111 -12.04 18.85 -8.30
CA PHE A 111 -11.42 18.68 -9.62
C PHE A 111 -12.46 18.30 -10.69
N LEU A 112 -13.40 17.41 -10.35
CA LEU A 112 -14.47 16.97 -11.25
C LEU A 112 -15.66 17.94 -11.32
N GLN A 113 -15.70 18.97 -10.48
CA GLN A 113 -16.86 19.85 -10.28
C GLN A 113 -18.14 19.05 -9.99
N ASN A 114 -18.03 18.03 -9.13
CA ASN A 114 -19.12 17.11 -8.80
C ASN A 114 -19.06 16.67 -7.34
N ASP A 115 -19.83 17.33 -6.49
CA ASP A 115 -19.90 17.06 -5.05
C ASP A 115 -20.48 15.67 -4.73
N GLU A 116 -21.26 15.08 -5.65
CA GLU A 116 -21.87 13.75 -5.48
C GLU A 116 -20.95 12.61 -5.95
N TYR A 117 -19.72 12.91 -6.40
CA TYR A 117 -18.81 11.87 -6.85
C TYR A 117 -18.41 10.93 -5.69
N SER A 118 -18.77 9.66 -5.84
CA SER A 118 -18.52 8.58 -4.88
C SER A 118 -18.28 7.26 -5.62
N PRO A 119 -17.08 7.03 -6.17
CA PRO A 119 -16.75 5.82 -6.89
C PRO A 119 -16.56 4.63 -5.93
N GLU A 120 -16.69 3.41 -6.46
CA GLU A 120 -16.21 2.22 -5.75
C GLU A 120 -14.68 2.21 -5.77
N ILE A 121 -14.05 2.14 -4.60
CA ILE A 121 -12.59 2.14 -4.47
C ILE A 121 -12.09 0.71 -4.29
N SER A 122 -11.15 0.30 -5.12
CA SER A 122 -10.54 -1.03 -5.07
C SER A 122 -9.21 -1.04 -4.33
N ARG A 123 -8.46 0.09 -4.38
CA ARG A 123 -7.18 0.23 -3.70
C ARG A 123 -6.88 1.68 -3.32
N ILE A 124 -6.28 1.87 -2.15
CA ILE A 124 -5.74 3.15 -1.70
C ILE A 124 -4.27 2.95 -1.32
N VAL A 125 -3.41 3.85 -1.78
CA VAL A 125 -2.00 3.91 -1.36
C VAL A 125 -1.67 5.32 -0.93
N TYR A 126 -1.21 5.49 0.30
CA TYR A 126 -0.54 6.69 0.76
C TYR A 126 0.97 6.48 0.61
N GLU A 127 1.67 7.37 -0.09
CA GLU A 127 3.13 7.34 -0.20
C GLU A 127 3.66 8.71 -0.58
N ASN A 128 4.75 9.16 0.05
CA ASN A 128 5.45 10.41 -0.29
C ASN A 128 4.51 11.62 -0.36
N GLU A 129 3.65 11.80 0.66
CA GLU A 129 2.69 12.91 0.75
C GLU A 129 1.70 12.96 -0.43
N ARG A 130 1.41 11.79 -1.01
CA ARG A 130 0.40 11.64 -2.05
C ARG A 130 -0.49 10.45 -1.77
N TYR A 131 -1.78 10.63 -2.05
CA TYR A 131 -2.72 9.53 -2.19
C TYR A 131 -2.77 9.06 -3.62
N ARG A 132 -2.83 7.74 -3.80
CA ARG A 132 -3.26 7.07 -5.00
C ARG A 132 -4.58 6.38 -4.68
N ILE A 133 -5.64 6.81 -5.33
CA ILE A 133 -6.98 6.25 -5.15
C ILE A 133 -7.36 5.57 -6.46
N GLU A 134 -7.48 4.25 -6.41
CA GLU A 134 -7.78 3.39 -7.56
C GLU A 134 -9.20 2.86 -7.42
N GLY A 135 -10.02 3.11 -8.43
CA GLY A 135 -11.34 2.51 -8.62
C GLY A 135 -11.42 1.76 -9.95
N PRO A 136 -12.58 1.17 -10.30
CA PRO A 136 -12.78 0.52 -11.59
C PRO A 136 -12.40 1.45 -12.75
N GLY A 137 -11.29 1.10 -13.41
CA GLY A 137 -10.66 1.78 -14.53
C GLY A 137 -10.25 3.25 -14.37
N ILE A 138 -10.09 3.72 -13.14
CA ILE A 138 -9.61 5.08 -12.85
C ILE A 138 -8.60 5.10 -11.71
N LEU A 139 -7.60 5.98 -11.84
CA LEU A 139 -6.60 6.27 -10.83
C LEU A 139 -6.48 7.78 -10.66
N PHE A 140 -6.68 8.26 -9.43
CA PHE A 140 -6.35 9.62 -9.04
C PHE A 140 -5.06 9.63 -8.21
N ARG A 141 -4.21 10.63 -8.44
CA ARG A 141 -3.15 11.01 -7.51
C ARG A 141 -3.46 12.37 -6.91
N VAL A 142 -3.54 12.44 -5.59
CA VAL A 142 -3.92 13.65 -4.84
C VAL A 142 -2.78 14.06 -3.92
N ASN A 143 -2.45 15.35 -3.87
CA ASN A 143 -1.47 15.89 -2.93
C ASN A 143 -2.07 15.94 -1.52
N THR A 144 -1.40 15.40 -0.50
CA THR A 144 -1.96 15.33 0.86
C THR A 144 -1.95 16.66 1.62
N THR A 145 -1.26 17.69 1.11
CA THR A 145 -1.15 19.00 1.76
C THR A 145 -2.05 20.03 1.09
N SER A 146 -2.06 20.09 -0.24
CA SER A 146 -2.93 21.02 -0.97
C SER A 146 -4.30 20.44 -1.27
N HIS A 147 -4.45 19.11 -1.17
CA HIS A 147 -5.64 18.35 -1.53
C HIS A 147 -5.97 18.42 -3.03
N ASP A 148 -5.07 18.96 -3.86
CA ASP A 148 -5.28 19.04 -5.29
C ASP A 148 -5.00 17.71 -5.98
N VAL A 149 -5.80 17.39 -6.99
CA VAL A 149 -5.52 16.30 -7.93
C VAL A 149 -4.30 16.67 -8.78
N VAL A 150 -3.23 15.89 -8.62
CA VAL A 150 -1.98 16.06 -9.39
C VAL A 150 -2.09 15.36 -10.74
N THR A 151 -2.67 14.17 -10.78
CA THR A 151 -2.91 13.41 -12.02
C THR A 151 -4.20 12.61 -11.91
N ALA A 152 -4.96 12.54 -12.99
CA ALA A 152 -6.06 11.59 -13.16
C ALA A 152 -5.79 10.74 -14.41
N GLU A 153 -5.76 9.42 -14.24
CA GLU A 153 -5.44 8.45 -15.28
C GLU A 153 -6.60 7.48 -15.47
N LEU A 154 -6.96 7.19 -16.72
CA LEU A 154 -7.85 6.10 -17.07
C LEU A 154 -6.99 4.84 -17.22
N ILE A 155 -7.29 3.80 -16.45
CA ILE A 155 -6.44 2.59 -16.36
C ILE A 155 -7.23 1.33 -16.74
N GLY A 156 -6.58 0.35 -17.38
CA GLY A 156 -7.20 -0.93 -17.74
C GLY A 156 -8.06 -0.94 -19.01
N GLU A 157 -8.36 -2.13 -19.54
CA GLU A 157 -9.23 -2.31 -20.71
C GLU A 157 -10.69 -1.89 -20.43
N GLU A 158 -11.11 -2.03 -19.17
CA GLU A 158 -12.40 -1.59 -18.66
C GLU A 158 -12.62 -0.09 -18.88
N ALA A 159 -11.54 0.72 -18.83
CA ALA A 159 -11.64 2.12 -19.17
C ALA A 159 -12.02 2.35 -20.63
N VAL A 160 -11.51 1.55 -21.57
CA VAL A 160 -11.82 1.68 -23.01
C VAL A 160 -13.29 1.33 -23.29
N SER A 161 -13.86 0.34 -22.59
CA SER A 161 -15.28 -0.01 -22.69
C SER A 161 -16.19 0.95 -21.92
N ALA A 162 -15.76 1.44 -20.75
CA ALA A 162 -16.53 2.33 -19.89
C ALA A 162 -16.50 3.80 -20.37
N ILE A 163 -15.48 4.25 -21.10
CA ILE A 163 -15.45 5.56 -21.79
C ILE A 163 -16.67 5.75 -22.71
N ASN A 164 -17.30 4.68 -23.19
CA ASN A 164 -18.47 4.78 -24.06
C ASN A 164 -19.82 4.65 -23.32
N GLN A 165 -19.83 4.32 -22.02
CA GLN A 165 -21.05 3.95 -21.30
C GLN A 165 -21.16 4.48 -19.86
N SER A 166 -20.11 5.05 -19.28
CA SER A 166 -20.10 5.48 -17.87
C SER A 166 -19.87 6.97 -17.72
N ASP A 167 -20.83 7.63 -17.05
CA ASP A 167 -20.80 9.04 -16.70
C ASP A 167 -19.59 9.43 -15.83
N GLN A 168 -19.02 8.46 -15.10
CA GLN A 168 -17.80 8.69 -14.31
C GLN A 168 -16.60 8.94 -15.22
N TYR A 169 -16.50 8.21 -16.33
CA TYR A 169 -15.37 8.31 -17.27
C TYR A 169 -15.46 9.55 -18.15
N HIS A 170 -16.67 9.89 -18.63
CA HIS A 170 -16.88 11.11 -19.40
C HIS A 170 -16.45 12.35 -18.61
N ARG A 171 -16.82 12.45 -17.34
CA ARG A 171 -16.45 13.57 -16.47
C ARG A 171 -14.96 13.68 -16.23
N VAL A 172 -14.28 12.56 -15.97
CA VAL A 172 -12.84 12.55 -15.77
C VAL A 172 -12.11 12.97 -17.05
N ARG A 173 -12.55 12.45 -18.20
CA ARG A 173 -12.00 12.84 -19.50
C ARG A 173 -12.19 14.33 -19.78
N GLU A 174 -13.37 14.88 -19.51
CA GLU A 174 -13.66 16.31 -19.66
C GLU A 174 -12.80 17.16 -18.71
N ALA A 175 -12.70 16.78 -17.44
CA ALA A 175 -11.88 17.49 -16.46
C ALA A 175 -10.40 17.52 -16.86
N VAL A 176 -9.84 16.38 -17.30
CA VAL A 176 -8.46 16.31 -17.80
C VAL A 176 -8.28 17.18 -19.05
N SER A 177 -9.26 17.18 -19.97
CA SER A 177 -9.19 17.98 -21.20
C SER A 177 -9.26 19.49 -20.96
N ASN A 178 -9.89 19.93 -19.87
CA ASN A 178 -10.03 21.34 -19.50
C ASN A 178 -8.83 21.90 -18.68
N THR A 179 -7.91 21.04 -18.25
CA THR A 179 -6.74 21.41 -17.44
C THR A 179 -5.46 21.57 -18.29
N THR A 180 -5.57 21.36 -19.62
CA THR A 180 -4.47 21.51 -20.60
C THR A 180 -4.67 22.75 -21.45
#